data_AF-A0A1C5NQY6-F1
#
_entry.id   AF-A0A1C5NQY6-F1
#
_cell.length_a   1.000
_cell.length_b   1.000
_cell.length_c   1.000
_cell.angle_alpha   90.00
_cell.angle_beta   90.00
_cell.angle_gamma   90.00
#
_symmetry.space_group_name_H-M   'P 1'
#
loop_
_entity.id
_entity.type
_entity.pdbx_description
1 polymer ?
#
loop_
_entity_poly.entity_id
_entity_poly.type
_entity_poly.pdbx_seq_one_letter_code
_entity_poly.pdbx_strand_id
1 'polypeptide(L)'
;MKKLTPMQFFAMLICTRAFSMMTFLPESTANALELMLGTVLSTVFQIVMICGMAAFHKRFPNDDPCTLVVSRSKWAGRGVCTLYLAYFLTVSFYVIGTFTYFMDYYFSDYIPRLMIVLSVVACGIYVAMSGLGVIGKTGTVLFVLFLFVTSILVISSLEDFTFVDFHLVERNVGKGIFHSAVSELARSSYLAVIVFLLPSTKGNAAKTSVYFLLTRLALVEIVLGFITMILGDYTLLAKLPFFALAAFSRTAIIERYDAAVMGVWVMLSVYKLGVYFHCSGRCLRYVFPKLGSGSGVIITAVIPAAATLFWLLPHKWESIAYAGLSPIPLIFLGGVIPLLCLIFVKKGARSDEKA
;
A
#
# COMPACT_ATOMS: atom_id res chain seq x y z
N MET A 1 -2.28 -4.82 -24.54
CA MET A 1 -1.79 -4.98 -23.15
C MET A 1 -2.61 -6.08 -22.46
N LYS A 2 -1.99 -7.02 -21.75
CA LYS A 2 -2.73 -8.05 -20.98
C LYS A 2 -3.42 -7.36 -19.80
N LYS A 3 -4.76 -7.42 -19.75
CA LYS A 3 -5.56 -6.86 -18.66
C LYS A 3 -5.63 -7.83 -17.47
N LEU A 4 -5.60 -7.28 -16.25
CA LEU A 4 -5.79 -8.03 -15.02
C LEU A 4 -7.23 -8.56 -14.93
N THR A 5 -7.41 -9.77 -14.39
CA THR A 5 -8.76 -10.21 -13.99
C THR A 5 -9.16 -9.51 -12.68
N PRO A 6 -10.47 -9.43 -12.36
CA PRO A 6 -10.94 -8.88 -11.09
C PRO A 6 -10.24 -9.49 -9.87
N MET A 7 -10.08 -10.82 -9.84
CA MET A 7 -9.42 -11.52 -8.74
C MET A 7 -7.92 -11.18 -8.63
N GLN A 8 -7.22 -11.07 -9.76
CA GLN A 8 -5.81 -10.67 -9.78
C GLN A 8 -5.62 -9.24 -9.26
N PHE A 9 -6.51 -8.33 -9.66
CA PHE A 9 -6.48 -6.95 -9.20
C PHE A 9 -6.80 -6.86 -7.70
N PHE A 10 -7.85 -7.55 -7.24
CA PHE A 10 -8.19 -7.66 -5.81
C PHE A 10 -7.00 -8.20 -4.98
N ALA A 11 -6.44 -9.33 -5.40
CA ALA A 11 -5.31 -9.97 -4.71
C ALA A 11 -4.08 -9.05 -4.67
N MET A 12 -3.77 -8.36 -5.78
CA MET A 12 -2.70 -7.37 -5.83
C MET A 12 -2.91 -6.27 -4.79
N LEU A 13 -4.12 -5.68 -4.72
CA LEU A 13 -4.43 -4.62 -3.76
C LEU A 13 -4.29 -5.11 -2.31
N ILE A 14 -4.83 -6.29 -1.98
CA ILE A 14 -4.66 -6.89 -0.64
C ILE A 14 -3.17 -7.09 -0.33
N CYS A 15 -2.38 -7.68 -1.23
CA CYS A 15 -0.96 -7.91 -0.98
C CYS A 15 -0.19 -6.60 -0.74
N THR A 16 -0.46 -5.55 -1.52
CA THR A 16 0.18 -4.24 -1.29
C THR A 16 -0.23 -3.57 0.02
N ARG A 17 -1.43 -3.87 0.54
CA ARG A 17 -1.88 -3.39 1.84
C ARG A 17 -1.33 -4.24 2.98
N ALA A 18 -1.29 -5.56 2.82
CA ALA A 18 -0.84 -6.52 3.83
C ALA A 18 0.55 -6.15 4.38
N PHE A 19 1.51 -5.82 3.50
CA PHE A 19 2.83 -5.32 3.93
C PHE A 19 2.72 -4.13 4.91
N SER A 20 1.94 -3.11 4.55
CA SER A 20 1.80 -1.89 5.38
C SER A 20 1.00 -2.11 6.66
N MET A 21 0.14 -3.13 6.67
CA MET A 21 -0.64 -3.52 7.84
C MET A 21 0.22 -4.27 8.86
N MET A 22 1.09 -5.18 8.41
CA MET A 22 2.03 -5.91 9.28
C MET A 22 3.11 -4.98 9.88
N THR A 23 3.37 -3.83 9.25
CA THR A 23 4.30 -2.80 9.72
C THR A 23 3.60 -1.63 10.40
N PHE A 24 2.40 -1.84 10.93
CA PHE A 24 1.70 -0.77 11.63
C PHE A 24 2.47 -0.40 12.90
N LEU A 25 2.86 0.88 12.98
CA LEU A 25 3.42 1.49 14.18
C LEU A 25 2.27 2.21 14.89
N PRO A 26 1.87 1.79 16.11
CA PRO A 26 0.93 2.55 16.90
C PRO A 26 1.51 3.94 17.16
N GLU A 27 0.68 4.97 16.99
CA GLU A 27 1.04 6.29 17.51
C GLU A 27 0.97 6.21 19.04
N SER A 28 1.94 6.82 19.74
CA SER A 28 2.14 6.65 21.19
C SER A 28 0.95 7.09 22.06
N THR A 29 -0.07 7.71 21.47
CA THR A 29 -1.29 8.19 22.12
C THR A 29 -2.56 7.55 21.57
N ALA A 30 -2.47 6.61 20.62
CA ALA A 30 -3.65 6.11 19.91
C ALA A 30 -4.25 4.90 20.63
N ASN A 31 -5.47 5.07 21.11
CA ASN A 31 -6.28 4.01 21.69
C ASN A 31 -6.81 3.06 20.60
N ALA A 32 -6.87 1.77 20.90
CA ALA A 32 -7.35 0.74 19.97
C ALA A 32 -8.74 1.05 19.41
N LEU A 33 -9.67 1.55 20.25
CA LEU A 33 -11.01 1.92 19.81
C LEU A 33 -10.96 3.07 18.77
N GLU A 34 -10.13 4.08 19.01
CA GLU A 34 -9.96 5.20 18.09
C GLU A 34 -9.36 4.76 16.75
N LEU A 35 -8.40 3.82 16.78
CA LEU A 35 -7.80 3.23 15.59
C LEU A 35 -8.82 2.43 14.78
N MET A 36 -9.64 1.62 15.43
CA MET A 36 -10.71 0.82 14.80
C MET A 36 -11.79 1.72 14.19
N LEU A 37 -12.39 2.61 14.99
CA LEU A 37 -13.42 3.54 14.49
C LEU A 37 -12.88 4.51 13.45
N GLY A 38 -11.64 4.98 13.62
CA GLY A 38 -10.94 5.79 12.61
C GLY A 38 -10.72 5.03 11.31
N THR A 39 -10.45 3.73 11.39
CA THR A 39 -10.31 2.85 10.23
C THR A 39 -11.64 2.67 9.48
N VAL A 40 -12.75 2.53 10.20
CA VAL A 40 -14.11 2.53 9.62
C VAL A 40 -14.38 3.86 8.91
N LEU A 41 -14.16 4.99 9.59
CA LEU A 41 -14.39 6.32 9.03
C LEU A 41 -13.51 6.58 7.80
N SER A 42 -12.24 6.19 7.83
CA SER A 42 -11.34 6.27 6.68
C SER A 42 -11.87 5.45 5.50
N THR A 43 -12.36 4.24 5.75
CA THR A 43 -12.91 3.36 4.72
C THR A 43 -14.12 4.02 4.02
N VAL A 44 -14.98 4.72 4.76
CA VAL A 44 -16.10 5.47 4.18
C VAL A 44 -15.59 6.56 3.21
N PHE A 45 -14.61 7.36 3.61
CA PHE A 45 -14.03 8.38 2.72
C PHE A 45 -13.41 7.77 1.46
N GLN A 46 -12.74 6.62 1.59
CA GLN A 46 -12.12 5.94 0.47
C GLN A 46 -13.15 5.36 -0.51
N ILE A 47 -14.31 4.88 -0.02
CA ILE A 47 -15.42 4.47 -0.89
C ILE A 47 -15.91 5.65 -1.72
N VAL A 48 -16.07 6.84 -1.12
CA VAL A 48 -16.47 8.06 -1.86
C VAL A 48 -15.46 8.39 -2.97
N MET A 49 -14.16 8.29 -2.68
CA MET A 49 -13.12 8.49 -3.69
C MET A 49 -13.21 7.47 -4.83
N ILE A 50 -13.39 6.18 -4.51
CA ILE A 50 -13.56 5.11 -5.52
C ILE A 50 -14.80 5.36 -6.37
N CYS A 51 -15.90 5.86 -5.82
CA CYS A 51 -17.07 6.25 -6.60
C CYS A 51 -16.74 7.33 -7.63
N GLY A 52 -15.94 8.33 -7.25
CA GLY A 52 -15.42 9.35 -8.18
C GLY A 52 -14.54 8.74 -9.28
N MET A 53 -13.62 7.84 -8.91
CA MET A 53 -12.79 7.10 -9.88
C MET A 53 -13.63 6.20 -10.81
N ALA A 54 -14.71 5.60 -10.30
CA ALA A 54 -15.63 4.76 -11.06
C ALA A 54 -16.41 5.58 -12.09
N ALA A 55 -16.89 6.76 -11.70
CA ALA A 55 -17.53 7.71 -12.62
C ALA A 55 -16.55 8.15 -13.72
N PHE A 56 -15.31 8.45 -13.35
CA PHE A 56 -14.22 8.76 -14.30
C PHE A 56 -14.02 7.62 -15.31
N HIS A 57 -13.85 6.40 -14.81
CA HIS A 57 -13.60 5.23 -15.65
C HIS A 57 -14.80 4.87 -16.53
N LYS A 58 -16.04 5.06 -16.06
CA LYS A 58 -17.24 4.87 -16.88
C LYS A 58 -17.29 5.85 -18.05
N ARG A 59 -16.77 7.07 -17.88
CA ARG A 59 -16.70 8.08 -18.94
C ARG A 59 -15.51 7.87 -19.88
N PHE A 60 -14.38 7.43 -19.33
CA PHE A 60 -13.12 7.22 -20.05
C PHE A 60 -12.54 5.81 -19.76
N PRO A 61 -13.09 4.75 -20.38
CA PRO A 61 -12.78 3.37 -20.00
C PRO A 61 -11.37 2.90 -20.39
N ASN A 62 -10.74 3.56 -21.37
CA ASN A 62 -9.43 3.15 -21.89
C ASN A 62 -8.27 4.03 -21.41
N ASP A 63 -8.56 5.17 -20.78
CA ASP A 63 -7.55 6.15 -20.39
C ASP A 63 -7.40 6.19 -18.87
N ASP A 64 -6.14 6.14 -18.41
CA ASP A 64 -5.78 6.54 -17.06
C ASP A 64 -5.71 8.09 -16.99
N PRO A 65 -5.73 8.69 -15.78
CA PRO A 65 -5.69 10.16 -15.66
C PRO A 65 -4.47 10.78 -16.34
N CYS A 66 -3.33 10.09 -16.38
CA CYS A 66 -2.13 10.58 -17.04
C CYS A 66 -2.31 10.60 -18.57
N THR A 67 -2.75 9.49 -19.17
CA THR A 67 -3.00 9.42 -20.62
C THR A 67 -4.07 10.41 -21.08
N LEU A 68 -5.14 10.55 -20.30
CA LEU A 68 -6.23 11.47 -20.65
C LEU A 68 -5.73 12.91 -20.68
N VAL A 69 -5.02 13.37 -19.66
CA VAL A 69 -4.57 14.77 -19.61
C VAL A 69 -3.45 15.04 -20.63
N VAL A 70 -2.52 14.10 -20.83
CA VAL A 70 -1.48 14.19 -21.87
C VAL A 70 -2.10 14.32 -23.27
N SER A 71 -3.24 13.65 -23.52
CA SER A 71 -3.97 13.75 -24.78
C SER A 71 -4.54 15.15 -25.07
N ARG A 72 -4.75 15.95 -24.02
CA ARG A 72 -5.33 17.30 -24.11
C ARG A 72 -4.29 18.39 -24.09
N SER A 73 -3.30 18.28 -23.21
CA SER A 73 -2.20 19.24 -23.10
C SER A 73 -0.94 18.53 -22.65
N LYS A 74 0.13 18.67 -23.44
CA LYS A 74 1.44 18.07 -23.12
C LYS A 74 1.98 18.59 -21.78
N TRP A 75 1.77 19.88 -21.47
CA TRP A 75 2.25 20.51 -20.25
C TRP A 75 1.45 20.09 -19.02
N ALA A 76 0.11 20.16 -19.09
CA ALA A 76 -0.74 19.72 -17.98
C ALA A 76 -0.59 18.20 -17.73
N GLY A 77 -0.47 17.42 -18.81
CA GLY A 77 -0.26 15.99 -18.74
C GLY A 77 1.07 15.64 -18.08
N ARG A 78 2.16 16.33 -18.46
CA ARG A 78 3.45 16.19 -17.76
C ARG A 78 3.33 16.53 -16.27
N GLY A 79 2.63 17.61 -15.92
CA GLY A 79 2.38 17.97 -14.52
C GLY A 79 1.71 16.83 -13.72
N VAL A 80 0.58 16.31 -14.23
CA VAL A 80 -0.14 15.20 -13.59
C VAL A 80 0.72 13.94 -13.51
N CYS A 81 1.43 13.58 -14.59
CA CYS A 81 2.33 12.43 -14.60
C CYS A 81 3.45 12.56 -13.56
N THR A 82 4.03 13.76 -13.42
CA THR A 82 5.06 14.04 -12.44
C THR A 82 4.53 13.93 -11.01
N LEU A 83 3.28 14.35 -10.75
CA LEU A 83 2.67 14.18 -9.42
C LEU A 83 2.47 12.70 -9.06
N TYR A 84 1.94 11.89 -9.98
CA TYR A 84 1.82 10.44 -9.76
C TYR A 84 3.20 9.78 -9.60
N LEU A 85 4.17 10.18 -10.44
CA LEU A 85 5.55 9.70 -10.35
C LEU A 85 6.13 10.00 -8.97
N ALA A 86 6.10 11.27 -8.54
CA ALA A 86 6.60 11.69 -7.24
C ALA A 86 5.94 10.89 -6.11
N TYR A 87 4.62 10.69 -6.16
CA TYR A 87 3.91 9.90 -5.17
C TYR A 87 4.37 8.43 -5.12
N PHE A 88 4.46 7.77 -6.27
CA PHE A 88 4.93 6.37 -6.32
C PHE A 88 6.40 6.25 -5.86
N LEU A 89 7.26 7.23 -6.15
CA LEU A 89 8.63 7.27 -5.64
C LEU A 89 8.65 7.45 -4.11
N THR A 90 7.84 8.35 -3.55
CA THR A 90 7.73 8.55 -2.09
C THR A 90 7.25 7.28 -1.38
N VAL A 91 6.23 6.60 -1.93
CA VAL A 91 5.78 5.32 -1.35
C VAL A 91 6.86 4.26 -1.45
N SER A 92 7.58 4.19 -2.56
CA SER A 92 8.69 3.22 -2.72
C SER A 92 9.82 3.51 -1.73
N PHE A 93 10.19 4.78 -1.55
CA PHE A 93 11.16 5.22 -0.54
C PHE A 93 10.75 4.77 0.87
N TYR A 94 9.49 4.98 1.24
CA TYR A 94 8.97 4.57 2.55
C TYR A 94 8.97 3.04 2.70
N VAL A 95 8.57 2.29 1.66
CA VAL A 95 8.57 0.82 1.71
C VAL A 95 9.99 0.27 1.85
N ILE A 96 10.97 0.76 1.08
CA ILE A 96 12.38 0.32 1.17
C ILE A 96 12.93 0.62 2.56
N GLY A 97 12.71 1.83 3.09
CA GLY A 97 13.30 2.20 4.37
C GLY A 97 12.64 1.53 5.55
N THR A 98 11.32 1.42 5.57
CA THR A 98 10.60 0.67 6.61
C THR A 98 10.98 -0.81 6.58
N PHE A 99 11.09 -1.41 5.39
CA PHE A 99 11.60 -2.78 5.25
C PHE A 99 13.02 -2.93 5.80
N THR A 100 13.92 -2.03 5.40
CA THR A 100 15.33 -2.08 5.81
C THR A 100 15.51 -1.85 7.30
N TYR A 101 14.79 -0.88 7.86
CA TYR A 101 14.80 -0.57 9.28
C TYR A 101 14.38 -1.78 10.12
N PHE A 102 13.34 -2.51 9.71
CA PHE A 102 12.93 -3.71 10.45
C PHE A 102 13.85 -4.89 10.24
N MET A 103 14.40 -5.07 9.04
CA MET A 103 15.42 -6.10 8.83
C MET A 103 16.68 -5.83 9.66
N ASP A 104 17.10 -4.58 9.74
CA ASP A 104 18.19 -4.14 10.61
C ASP A 104 17.84 -4.39 12.08
N TYR A 105 16.62 -4.08 12.52
CA TYR A 105 16.18 -4.32 13.90
C TYR A 105 16.25 -5.80 14.32
N TYR A 106 15.90 -6.74 13.44
CA TYR A 106 15.92 -8.18 13.76
C TYR A 106 17.24 -8.88 13.42
N PHE A 107 18.05 -8.35 12.52
CA PHE A 107 19.22 -9.03 11.95
C PHE A 107 20.48 -8.14 11.85
N SER A 108 20.59 -7.06 12.64
CA SER A 108 21.65 -6.04 12.58
C SER A 108 23.06 -6.62 12.57
N ASP A 109 23.28 -7.70 13.31
CA ASP A 109 24.61 -8.28 13.50
C ASP A 109 25.11 -9.07 12.28
N TYR A 110 24.22 -9.34 11.31
CA TYR A 110 24.49 -10.26 10.20
C TYR A 110 24.45 -9.60 8.83
N ILE A 111 23.65 -8.53 8.65
CA ILE A 111 23.38 -7.98 7.31
C ILE A 111 23.52 -6.46 7.28
N PRO A 112 24.49 -5.90 6.52
CA PRO A 112 24.59 -4.46 6.34
C PRO A 112 23.35 -3.86 5.65
N ARG A 113 22.86 -2.70 6.11
CA ARG A 113 21.71 -1.98 5.53
C ARG A 113 21.80 -1.81 4.01
N LEU A 114 23.00 -1.58 3.48
CA LEU A 114 23.24 -1.49 2.03
C LEU A 114 22.84 -2.77 1.30
N MET A 115 23.21 -3.95 1.83
CA MET A 115 22.88 -5.24 1.22
C MET A 115 21.38 -5.50 1.26
N ILE A 116 20.70 -5.10 2.34
CA ILE A 116 19.24 -5.21 2.46
C ILE A 116 18.55 -4.38 1.37
N VAL A 117 18.95 -3.10 1.22
CA VAL A 117 18.40 -2.19 0.22
C VAL A 117 18.66 -2.70 -1.20
N LEU A 118 19.89 -3.10 -1.52
CA LEU A 118 20.22 -3.62 -2.86
C LEU A 118 19.42 -4.87 -3.20
N SER A 119 19.26 -5.78 -2.24
CA SER A 119 18.52 -7.04 -2.43
C SER A 119 17.03 -6.78 -2.68
N VAL A 120 16.39 -5.98 -1.83
CA VAL A 120 14.94 -5.71 -1.96
C VAL A 120 14.63 -4.92 -3.23
N VAL A 121 15.52 -3.99 -3.62
CA VAL A 121 15.39 -3.19 -4.85
C VAL A 121 15.60 -4.06 -6.08
N ALA A 122 16.61 -4.92 -6.12
CA ALA A 122 16.85 -5.83 -7.24
C ALA A 122 15.66 -6.77 -7.46
N CYS A 123 15.13 -7.35 -6.39
CA CYS A 123 13.92 -8.19 -6.46
C CYS A 123 12.69 -7.40 -6.90
N GLY A 124 12.48 -6.18 -6.39
CA GLY A 124 11.39 -5.30 -6.80
C GLY A 124 11.46 -4.92 -8.28
N ILE A 125 12.66 -4.61 -8.78
CA ILE A 125 12.93 -4.35 -10.20
C ILE A 125 12.54 -5.56 -11.04
N TYR A 126 12.96 -6.77 -10.65
CA TYR A 126 12.61 -8.00 -11.35
C TYR A 126 11.09 -8.20 -11.46
N VAL A 127 10.35 -8.02 -10.36
CA VAL A 127 8.88 -8.10 -10.36
C VAL A 127 8.26 -7.04 -11.28
N ALA A 128 8.75 -5.80 -11.24
CA ALA A 128 8.25 -4.71 -12.06
C ALA A 128 8.44 -4.93 -13.57
N MET A 129 9.59 -5.52 -13.96
CA MET A 129 9.92 -5.85 -15.34
C MET A 129 9.13 -7.05 -15.89
N SER A 130 8.63 -7.92 -15.00
CA SER A 130 7.87 -9.13 -15.39
C SER A 130 6.51 -8.80 -16.03
N GLY A 131 6.04 -7.56 -15.86
CA GLY A 131 4.84 -7.03 -16.50
C GLY A 131 3.55 -7.40 -15.77
N LEU A 132 2.49 -6.62 -16.07
CA LEU A 132 1.26 -6.61 -15.28
C LEU A 132 0.56 -7.98 -15.18
N GLY A 133 0.61 -8.79 -16.24
CA GLY A 133 0.00 -10.12 -16.23
C GLY A 133 0.68 -11.12 -15.29
N VAL A 134 2.01 -11.02 -15.12
CA VAL A 134 2.76 -11.85 -14.16
C VAL A 134 2.52 -11.33 -12.74
N ILE A 135 2.62 -10.00 -12.55
CA ILE A 135 2.30 -9.34 -11.28
C ILE A 135 0.92 -9.77 -10.75
N GLY A 136 -0.10 -9.80 -11.62
CA GLY A 136 -1.45 -10.25 -11.24
C GLY A 136 -1.49 -11.70 -10.74
N LYS A 137 -0.84 -12.64 -11.45
CA LYS A 137 -0.80 -14.06 -11.07
C LYS A 137 -0.02 -14.29 -9.78
N THR A 138 1.15 -13.67 -9.65
CA THR A 138 1.97 -13.73 -8.44
C THR A 138 1.21 -13.17 -7.24
N GLY A 139 0.47 -12.07 -7.43
CA GLY A 139 -0.37 -11.50 -6.38
C GLY A 139 -1.45 -12.47 -5.88
N THR A 140 -2.06 -13.26 -6.77
CA THR A 140 -3.04 -14.29 -6.36
C THR A 140 -2.40 -15.38 -5.49
N VAL A 141 -1.20 -15.85 -5.84
CA VAL A 141 -0.48 -16.85 -5.04
C VAL A 141 -0.09 -16.27 -3.67
N LEU A 142 0.47 -15.05 -3.65
CA LEU A 142 0.84 -14.38 -2.40
C LEU A 142 -0.37 -14.07 -1.53
N PHE A 143 -1.52 -13.77 -2.12
CA PHE A 143 -2.76 -13.55 -1.37
C PHE A 143 -3.21 -14.82 -0.65
N VAL A 144 -3.17 -15.99 -1.30
CA VAL A 144 -3.50 -17.27 -0.67
C VAL A 144 -2.54 -17.57 0.48
N LEU A 145 -1.24 -17.35 0.26
CA LEU A 145 -0.22 -17.55 1.29
C LEU A 145 -0.40 -16.60 2.49
N PHE A 146 -0.70 -15.33 2.22
CA PHE A 146 -0.99 -14.33 3.25
C PHE A 146 -2.24 -14.70 4.06
N LEU A 147 -3.31 -15.16 3.41
CA LEU A 147 -4.49 -15.65 4.11
C LEU A 147 -4.18 -16.86 4.97
N PHE A 148 -3.45 -17.84 4.44
CA PHE A 148 -3.08 -19.05 5.17
C PHE A 148 -2.34 -18.73 6.47
N VAL A 149 -1.29 -17.91 6.38
CA VAL A 149 -0.54 -17.47 7.56
C VAL A 149 -1.46 -16.65 8.47
N THR A 150 -2.11 -15.60 7.99
CA THR A 150 -2.97 -14.78 8.87
C THR A 150 -4.08 -15.59 9.57
N SER A 151 -4.66 -16.60 8.91
CA SER A 151 -5.65 -17.49 9.52
C SER A 151 -5.05 -18.38 10.61
N ILE A 152 -3.86 -18.95 10.41
CA ILE A 152 -3.18 -19.73 11.47
C ILE A 152 -2.89 -18.84 12.68
N LEU A 153 -2.40 -17.62 12.43
CA LEU A 153 -2.15 -16.64 13.47
C LEU A 153 -3.43 -16.41 14.30
N VAL A 154 -4.52 -16.04 13.64
CA VAL A 154 -5.82 -15.80 14.30
C VAL A 154 -6.27 -17.03 15.09
N ILE A 155 -6.26 -18.23 14.50
CA ILE A 155 -6.76 -19.47 15.14
C ILE A 155 -5.92 -19.81 16.38
N SER A 156 -4.59 -19.81 16.26
CA SER A 156 -3.69 -20.13 17.37
C SER A 156 -3.77 -19.11 18.52
N SER A 157 -4.12 -17.86 18.20
CA SER A 157 -4.25 -16.78 19.17
C SER A 157 -5.62 -16.77 19.89
N LEU A 158 -6.56 -17.65 19.53
CA LEU A 158 -7.88 -17.71 20.17
C LEU A 158 -7.82 -18.21 21.62
N GLU A 159 -6.83 -19.04 21.96
CA GLU A 159 -6.69 -19.63 23.30
C GLU A 159 -6.14 -18.62 24.31
N ASP A 160 -5.31 -17.68 23.86
CA ASP A 160 -4.70 -16.62 24.68
C ASP A 160 -5.62 -15.39 24.83
N PHE A 161 -6.90 -15.53 24.48
CA PHE A 161 -7.84 -14.43 24.44
C PHE A 161 -8.27 -14.01 25.85
N THR A 162 -7.75 -12.89 26.31
CA THR A 162 -8.27 -12.21 27.50
C THR A 162 -9.25 -11.12 27.09
N PHE A 163 -10.46 -11.12 27.66
CA PHE A 163 -11.35 -9.97 27.62
C PHE A 163 -10.71 -8.84 28.45
N VAL A 164 -9.83 -8.06 27.83
CA VAL A 164 -9.26 -6.85 28.44
C VAL A 164 -10.01 -5.65 27.89
N ASP A 165 -10.31 -4.74 28.81
CA ASP A 165 -11.03 -3.50 28.59
C ASP A 165 -10.39 -2.71 27.45
N PHE A 166 -11.15 -2.48 26.38
CA PHE A 166 -10.92 -1.29 25.59
C PHE A 166 -10.88 -0.14 26.61
N HIS A 167 -9.80 0.63 26.68
CA HIS A 167 -9.73 1.76 27.60
C HIS A 167 -10.76 2.80 27.15
N LEU A 168 -12.02 2.65 27.58
CA LEU A 168 -13.19 3.39 27.07
C LEU A 168 -13.26 4.83 27.60
N VAL A 169 -12.37 5.21 28.52
CA VAL A 169 -12.42 6.49 29.24
C VAL A 169 -11.34 7.42 28.71
N GLU A 170 -11.55 7.96 27.51
CA GLU A 170 -10.67 8.97 26.93
C GLU A 170 -11.40 10.30 26.72
N ARG A 171 -10.76 11.39 27.16
CA ARG A 171 -11.42 12.70 27.34
C ARG A 171 -11.75 13.40 26.01
N ASN A 172 -11.35 12.86 24.85
CA ASN A 172 -11.57 13.47 23.54
C ASN A 172 -11.61 12.49 22.34
N VAL A 173 -12.38 11.40 22.48
CA VAL A 173 -12.50 10.29 21.51
C VAL A 173 -12.73 10.75 20.06
N GLY A 174 -13.54 11.79 19.83
CA GLY A 174 -13.85 12.27 18.47
C GLY A 174 -12.63 12.79 17.70
N LYS A 175 -11.71 13.49 18.40
CA LYS A 175 -10.49 14.01 17.79
C LYS A 175 -9.52 12.87 17.43
N GLY A 176 -9.41 11.87 18.31
CA GLY A 176 -8.57 10.69 18.09
C GLY A 176 -9.07 9.80 16.95
N ILE A 177 -10.39 9.59 16.84
CA ILE A 177 -11.01 8.90 15.69
C ILE A 177 -10.67 9.61 14.38
N PHE A 178 -10.84 10.93 14.32
CA PHE A 178 -10.56 11.69 13.10
C PHE A 178 -9.09 11.63 12.71
N HIS A 179 -8.19 11.82 13.67
CA HIS A 179 -6.75 11.71 13.47
C HIS A 179 -6.35 10.32 12.96
N SER A 180 -6.91 9.27 13.57
CA SER A 180 -6.73 7.88 13.12
C SER A 180 -7.24 7.66 11.70
N ALA A 181 -8.38 8.25 11.33
CA ALA A 181 -8.93 8.15 9.98
C ALA A 181 -8.03 8.82 8.93
N VAL A 182 -7.47 9.98 9.26
CA VAL A 182 -6.52 10.75 8.44
C VAL A 182 -5.20 9.97 8.29
N SER A 183 -4.67 9.41 9.37
CA SER A 183 -3.45 8.58 9.39
C SER A 183 -3.63 7.31 8.54
N GLU A 184 -4.78 6.65 8.66
CA GLU A 184 -5.12 5.48 7.83
C GLU A 184 -5.30 5.85 6.34
N LEU A 185 -5.92 6.99 6.06
CA LEU A 185 -6.05 7.48 4.68
C LEU A 185 -4.67 7.77 4.08
N ALA A 186 -3.74 8.36 4.84
CA ALA A 186 -2.39 8.66 4.37
C ALA A 186 -1.58 7.40 4.01
N ARG A 187 -1.82 6.29 4.71
CA ARG A 187 -1.19 4.99 4.44
C ARG A 187 -1.90 4.20 3.31
N SER A 188 -2.97 4.74 2.73
CA SER A 188 -3.80 4.09 1.71
C SER A 188 -3.29 4.30 0.28
N SER A 189 -2.00 4.03 0.09
CA SER A 189 -1.28 4.21 -1.18
C SER A 189 -1.85 3.44 -2.38
N TYR A 190 -2.61 2.38 -2.12
CA TYR A 190 -3.35 1.63 -3.13
C TYR A 190 -4.38 2.48 -3.90
N LEU A 191 -4.87 3.59 -3.36
CA LEU A 191 -5.83 4.46 -4.06
C LEU A 191 -5.24 5.04 -5.35
N ALA A 192 -3.97 5.45 -5.31
CA ALA A 192 -3.25 5.91 -6.50
C ALA A 192 -3.03 4.77 -7.51
N VAL A 193 -2.80 3.55 -7.02
CA VAL A 193 -2.67 2.36 -7.87
C VAL A 193 -4.01 2.01 -8.53
N ILE A 194 -5.12 2.11 -7.78
CA ILE A 194 -6.46 1.81 -8.29
C ILE A 194 -6.76 2.72 -9.47
N VAL A 195 -6.74 4.04 -9.28
CA VAL A 195 -7.09 4.99 -10.34
C VAL A 195 -6.19 4.84 -11.57
N PHE A 196 -4.92 4.54 -11.37
CA PHE A 196 -3.95 4.37 -12.46
C PHE A 196 -4.13 3.06 -13.23
N LEU A 197 -4.59 1.98 -12.58
CA LEU A 197 -4.73 0.66 -13.19
C LEU A 197 -6.17 0.27 -13.54
N LEU A 198 -7.16 1.12 -13.25
CA LEU A 198 -8.57 0.92 -13.65
C LEU A 198 -8.70 0.51 -15.14
N PRO A 199 -8.10 1.21 -16.13
CA PRO A 199 -8.20 0.84 -17.55
C PRO A 199 -7.52 -0.49 -17.90
N SER A 200 -6.60 -0.93 -17.05
CA SER A 200 -5.83 -2.17 -17.23
C SER A 200 -6.49 -3.38 -16.57
N THR A 201 -7.71 -3.24 -16.07
CA THR A 201 -8.46 -4.30 -15.36
C THR A 201 -9.72 -4.68 -16.16
N LYS A 202 -10.02 -5.99 -16.23
CA LYS A 202 -11.23 -6.51 -16.87
C LYS A 202 -12.43 -6.39 -15.93
N GLY A 203 -13.62 -6.21 -16.50
CA GLY A 203 -14.87 -6.17 -15.73
C GLY A 203 -15.02 -4.89 -14.90
N ASN A 204 -15.82 -4.96 -13.84
CA ASN A 204 -16.10 -3.80 -13.00
C ASN A 204 -15.03 -3.63 -11.90
N ALA A 205 -13.92 -3.02 -12.28
CA ALA A 205 -12.78 -2.78 -11.39
C ALA A 205 -13.12 -1.88 -10.19
N ALA A 206 -14.08 -0.96 -10.33
CA ALA A 206 -14.58 -0.16 -9.21
C ALA A 206 -15.29 -1.02 -8.17
N LYS A 207 -16.17 -1.93 -8.60
CA LYS A 207 -16.84 -2.90 -7.70
C LYS A 207 -15.80 -3.78 -7.00
N THR A 208 -14.79 -4.26 -7.73
CA THR A 208 -13.67 -5.01 -7.15
C THR A 208 -12.90 -4.20 -6.11
N SER A 209 -12.69 -2.90 -6.36
CA SER A 209 -12.00 -2.01 -5.41
C SER A 209 -12.81 -1.79 -4.13
N VAL A 210 -14.14 -1.70 -4.22
CA VAL A 210 -15.02 -1.64 -3.04
C VAL A 210 -14.97 -2.94 -2.23
N TYR A 211 -15.04 -4.11 -2.89
CA TYR A 211 -14.87 -5.38 -2.19
C TYR A 211 -13.51 -5.48 -1.51
N PHE A 212 -12.45 -5.03 -2.17
CA PHE A 212 -11.13 -4.91 -1.56
C PHE A 212 -11.16 -4.05 -0.29
N LEU A 213 -11.79 -2.87 -0.31
CA LEU A 213 -11.88 -2.00 0.88
C LEU A 213 -12.61 -2.67 2.04
N LEU A 214 -13.71 -3.38 1.77
CA LEU A 214 -14.47 -4.09 2.80
C LEU A 214 -13.68 -5.26 3.40
N THR A 215 -13.01 -6.05 2.56
CA THR A 215 -12.12 -7.13 3.04
C THR A 215 -10.94 -6.58 3.82
N ARG A 216 -10.34 -5.48 3.34
CA ARG A 216 -9.25 -4.77 4.03
C ARG A 216 -9.69 -4.23 5.38
N LEU A 217 -10.90 -3.66 5.48
CA LEU A 217 -11.47 -3.23 6.74
C LEU A 217 -11.58 -4.41 7.70
N ALA A 218 -12.26 -5.49 7.30
CA ALA A 218 -12.41 -6.68 8.14
C ALA A 218 -11.08 -7.25 8.63
N LEU A 219 -10.08 -7.36 7.75
CA LEU A 219 -8.74 -7.85 8.11
C LEU A 219 -8.06 -6.94 9.14
N VAL A 220 -8.13 -5.62 8.94
CA VAL A 220 -7.51 -4.65 9.86
C VAL A 220 -8.21 -4.67 11.22
N GLU A 221 -9.54 -4.70 11.25
CA GLU A 221 -10.31 -4.78 12.50
C GLU A 221 -10.01 -6.07 13.28
N ILE A 222 -9.97 -7.21 12.59
CA ILE A 222 -9.61 -8.50 13.22
C ILE A 222 -8.22 -8.39 13.83
N VAL A 223 -7.22 -7.98 13.06
CA VAL A 223 -5.84 -7.93 13.57
C VAL A 223 -5.65 -6.91 14.68
N LEU A 224 -6.25 -5.71 14.59
CA LEU A 224 -6.19 -4.73 15.67
C LEU A 224 -6.89 -5.23 16.94
N GLY A 225 -8.04 -5.92 16.79
CA GLY A 225 -8.73 -6.56 17.90
C GLY A 225 -7.83 -7.57 18.61
N PHE A 226 -7.22 -8.49 17.87
CA PHE A 226 -6.31 -9.50 18.42
C PHE A 226 -5.06 -8.89 19.06
N ILE A 227 -4.44 -7.89 18.42
CA ILE A 227 -3.31 -7.16 19.01
C ILE A 227 -3.73 -6.57 20.36
N THR A 228 -4.87 -5.89 20.40
CA THR A 228 -5.35 -5.22 21.62
C THR A 228 -5.70 -6.22 22.72
N MET A 229 -6.41 -7.30 22.38
CA MET A 229 -6.91 -8.28 23.36
C MET A 229 -5.82 -9.18 23.94
N ILE A 230 -4.73 -9.40 23.20
CA ILE A 230 -3.65 -10.31 23.61
C ILE A 230 -2.46 -9.53 24.16
N LEU A 231 -2.03 -8.44 23.50
CA LEU A 231 -0.89 -7.66 23.97
C LEU A 231 -1.32 -6.62 25.01
N GLY A 232 -2.58 -6.15 25.01
CA GLY A 232 -3.03 -5.08 25.89
C GLY A 232 -2.10 -3.86 25.81
N ASP A 233 -1.69 -3.35 26.97
CA ASP A 233 -0.78 -2.20 27.10
C ASP A 233 0.63 -2.46 26.52
N TYR A 234 1.04 -3.73 26.37
CA TYR A 234 2.32 -4.07 25.72
C TYR A 234 2.38 -3.61 24.25
N THR A 235 1.22 -3.38 23.61
CA THR A 235 1.13 -2.81 22.26
C THR A 235 1.87 -1.48 22.14
N LEU A 236 1.88 -0.66 23.19
CA LEU A 236 2.56 0.65 23.21
C LEU A 236 4.08 0.53 23.32
N LEU A 237 4.57 -0.62 23.82
CA LEU A 237 6.00 -0.91 23.95
C LEU A 237 6.55 -1.65 22.73
N ALA A 238 5.69 -2.41 22.04
CA ALA A 238 6.07 -3.16 20.86
C ALA A 238 6.27 -2.23 19.64
N LYS A 239 7.52 -2.12 19.16
CA LYS A 239 7.81 -1.45 17.88
C LYS A 239 7.05 -2.06 16.69
N LEU A 240 6.67 -3.32 16.78
CA LEU A 240 5.95 -4.07 15.74
C LEU A 240 4.91 -5.00 16.36
N PRO A 241 3.71 -4.49 16.72
CA PRO A 241 2.71 -5.27 17.44
C PRO A 241 2.22 -6.50 16.69
N PHE A 242 2.13 -6.43 15.35
CA PHE A 242 1.77 -7.58 14.53
C PHE A 242 2.78 -8.74 14.64
N PHE A 243 4.08 -8.42 14.63
CA PHE A 243 5.13 -9.43 14.75
C PHE A 243 5.29 -9.93 16.18
N ALA A 244 5.06 -9.05 17.16
CA ALA A 244 4.97 -9.47 18.56
C ALA A 244 3.82 -10.48 18.75
N LEU A 245 2.63 -10.20 18.20
CA LEU A 245 1.51 -11.15 18.21
C LEU A 245 1.87 -12.49 17.53
N ALA A 246 2.54 -12.45 16.38
CA ALA A 246 3.02 -13.66 15.71
C ALA A 246 4.04 -14.46 16.54
N ALA A 247 4.85 -13.81 17.37
CA ALA A 247 5.81 -14.48 18.25
C ALA A 247 5.14 -15.11 19.50
N PHE A 248 4.01 -14.55 19.96
CA PHE A 248 3.21 -15.16 21.04
C PHE A 248 2.34 -16.32 20.54
N SER A 249 1.96 -16.31 19.27
CA SER A 249 1.22 -17.40 18.62
C SER A 249 2.02 -18.71 18.66
N ARG A 250 1.61 -19.62 19.55
CA ARG A 250 2.15 -20.98 19.63
C ARG A 250 1.33 -21.88 18.73
N THR A 251 1.98 -22.51 17.75
CA THR A 251 1.32 -23.53 16.92
C THR A 251 1.93 -24.90 17.22
N ALA A 252 1.12 -25.95 17.25
CA ALA A 252 1.60 -27.31 17.46
C ALA A 252 2.48 -27.85 16.32
N ILE A 253 2.50 -27.18 15.16
CA ILE A 253 3.14 -27.65 13.92
C ILE A 253 4.38 -26.82 13.54
N ILE A 254 4.38 -25.51 13.83
CA ILE A 254 5.47 -24.59 13.48
C ILE A 254 5.99 -23.94 14.77
N GLU A 255 7.14 -24.41 15.25
CA GLU A 255 7.78 -23.88 16.46
C GLU A 255 8.24 -22.42 16.31
N ARG A 256 8.59 -22.01 15.08
CA ARG A 256 9.00 -20.63 14.74
C ARG A 256 8.03 -19.99 13.77
N TYR A 257 6.80 -19.82 14.21
CA TYR A 257 5.71 -19.29 13.40
C TYR A 257 5.94 -17.82 12.98
N ASP A 258 6.56 -17.04 13.85
CA ASP A 258 7.09 -15.69 13.60
C ASP A 258 7.99 -15.64 12.34
N ALA A 259 8.84 -16.65 12.13
CA ALA A 259 9.72 -16.72 10.96
C ALA A 259 8.94 -16.97 9.66
N ALA A 260 7.87 -17.79 9.70
CA ALA A 260 7.00 -17.99 8.55
C ALA A 260 6.26 -16.69 8.17
N VAL A 261 5.74 -15.98 9.18
CA VAL A 261 5.11 -14.66 9.02
C VAL A 261 6.10 -13.65 8.42
N MET A 262 7.33 -13.62 8.92
CA MET A 262 8.41 -12.77 8.39
C MET A 262 8.73 -13.11 6.92
N GLY A 263 8.79 -14.39 6.56
CA GLY A 263 9.01 -14.81 5.18
C GLY A 263 7.92 -14.29 4.22
N VAL A 264 6.65 -14.40 4.62
CA VAL A 264 5.53 -13.83 3.85
C VAL A 264 5.63 -12.32 3.75
N TRP A 265 5.96 -11.64 4.84
CA TRP A 265 6.13 -10.20 4.86
C TRP A 265 7.21 -9.70 3.88
N VAL A 266 8.35 -10.40 3.80
CA VAL A 266 9.41 -10.12 2.82
C VAL A 266 8.90 -10.25 1.39
N MET A 267 8.17 -11.32 1.08
CA MET A 267 7.61 -11.50 -0.25
C MET A 267 6.61 -10.39 -0.60
N LEU A 268 5.78 -9.98 0.36
CA LEU A 268 4.83 -8.88 0.19
C LEU A 268 5.52 -7.53 -0.01
N SER A 269 6.66 -7.28 0.65
CA SER A 269 7.43 -6.04 0.49
C SER A 269 8.00 -5.92 -0.92
N VAL A 270 8.65 -6.99 -1.41
CA VAL A 270 9.20 -7.10 -2.77
C VAL A 270 8.09 -6.96 -3.80
N TYR A 271 6.95 -7.64 -3.59
CA TYR A 271 5.80 -7.56 -4.47
C TYR A 271 5.23 -6.14 -4.54
N LYS A 272 5.07 -5.49 -3.38
CA LYS A 272 4.62 -4.09 -3.31
C LYS A 272 5.58 -3.19 -4.08
N LEU A 273 6.88 -3.26 -3.85
CA LEU A 273 7.85 -2.46 -4.62
C LEU A 273 7.75 -2.72 -6.12
N GLY A 274 7.60 -3.97 -6.54
CA GLY A 274 7.38 -4.32 -7.94
C GLY A 274 6.18 -3.63 -8.57
N VAL A 275 5.03 -3.60 -7.88
CA VAL A 275 3.84 -2.87 -8.35
C VAL A 275 4.11 -1.37 -8.48
N TYR A 276 4.77 -0.76 -7.50
CA TYR A 276 5.00 0.69 -7.49
C TYR A 276 6.09 1.12 -8.47
N PHE A 277 7.14 0.33 -8.65
CA PHE A 277 8.15 0.53 -9.70
C PHE A 277 7.56 0.35 -11.11
N HIS A 278 6.62 -0.60 -11.28
CA HIS A 278 5.91 -0.75 -12.55
C HIS A 278 5.07 0.49 -12.88
N CYS A 279 4.30 1.00 -11.91
CA CYS A 279 3.50 2.22 -12.08
C CYS A 279 4.37 3.46 -12.30
N SER A 280 5.40 3.67 -11.48
CA SER A 280 6.31 4.82 -11.62
C SER A 280 7.10 4.78 -12.93
N GLY A 281 7.57 3.60 -13.37
CA GLY A 281 8.23 3.44 -14.66
C GLY A 281 7.34 3.81 -15.83
N ARG A 282 6.03 3.52 -15.76
CA ARG A 282 5.04 4.01 -16.75
C ARG A 282 4.87 5.54 -16.70
N CYS A 283 4.76 6.12 -15.51
CA CYS A 283 4.68 7.58 -15.34
C CYS A 283 5.93 8.29 -15.89
N LEU A 284 7.12 7.77 -15.60
CA LEU A 284 8.39 8.35 -16.07
C LEU A 284 8.46 8.37 -17.60
N ARG A 285 7.92 7.35 -18.28
CA ARG A 285 7.88 7.31 -19.75
C ARG A 285 6.88 8.30 -20.35
N TYR A 286 5.85 8.73 -19.63
CA TYR A 286 5.02 9.85 -20.10
C TYR A 286 5.77 11.18 -20.03
N VAL A 287 6.65 11.36 -19.02
CA VAL A 287 7.50 12.56 -18.89
C VAL A 287 8.65 12.53 -19.91
N PHE A 288 9.29 11.37 -20.06
CA PHE A 288 10.43 11.12 -20.96
C PHE A 288 10.14 9.95 -21.93
N PRO A 289 9.45 10.21 -23.06
CA PRO A 289 9.00 9.16 -23.99
C PRO A 289 10.11 8.35 -24.66
N LYS A 290 11.33 8.89 -24.71
CA LYS A 290 12.50 8.22 -25.28
C LYS A 290 13.03 7.07 -24.41
N LEU A 291 12.56 6.93 -23.18
CA LEU A 291 13.01 5.87 -22.28
C LEU A 291 12.37 4.51 -22.62
N GLY A 292 13.22 3.49 -22.64
CA GLY A 292 12.80 2.09 -22.68
C GLY A 292 12.06 1.67 -21.39
N SER A 293 11.24 0.61 -21.49
CA SER A 293 10.45 0.13 -20.34
C SER A 293 11.31 -0.34 -19.18
N GLY A 294 12.42 -1.04 -19.45
CA GLY A 294 13.35 -1.50 -18.42
C GLY A 294 14.11 -0.35 -17.76
N SER A 295 14.67 0.56 -18.56
CA SER A 295 15.39 1.74 -18.05
C SER A 295 14.49 2.62 -17.17
N GLY A 296 13.21 2.77 -17.52
CA GLY A 296 12.26 3.53 -16.72
C GLY A 296 12.10 2.97 -15.32
N VAL A 297 11.94 1.64 -15.21
CA VAL A 297 11.83 0.91 -13.95
C VAL A 297 13.11 1.02 -13.12
N ILE A 298 14.28 0.86 -13.75
CA ILE A 298 15.57 0.94 -13.05
C ILE A 298 15.77 2.33 -12.44
N ILE A 299 15.54 3.39 -13.21
CA ILE A 299 15.69 4.77 -12.71
C ILE A 299 14.74 5.03 -11.54
N THR A 300 13.47 4.65 -11.68
CA THR A 300 12.49 4.86 -10.60
C THR A 300 12.71 3.96 -9.38
N ALA A 301 13.54 2.94 -9.48
CA ALA A 301 13.96 2.11 -8.35
C ALA A 301 15.23 2.63 -7.65
N VAL A 302 16.20 3.13 -8.42
CA VAL A 302 17.47 3.67 -7.88
C VAL A 302 17.26 4.96 -7.09
N ILE A 303 16.39 5.87 -7.57
CA ILE A 303 16.11 7.14 -6.91
C ILE A 303 15.64 6.94 -5.45
N PRO A 304 14.55 6.19 -5.16
CA PRO A 304 14.11 5.99 -3.80
C PRO A 304 15.14 5.21 -3.00
N ALA A 305 15.83 4.21 -3.57
CA ALA A 305 16.88 3.46 -2.87
C ALA A 305 18.02 4.35 -2.36
N ALA A 306 18.53 5.25 -3.21
CA ALA A 306 19.56 6.21 -2.85
C ALA A 306 19.08 7.17 -1.76
N ALA A 307 17.85 7.68 -1.90
CA ALA A 307 17.25 8.53 -0.88
C ALA A 307 17.10 7.79 0.46
N THR A 308 16.69 6.52 0.44
CA THR A 308 16.54 5.71 1.66
C THR A 308 17.89 5.49 2.34
N LEU A 309 18.94 5.15 1.60
CA LEU A 309 20.28 4.98 2.16
C LEU A 309 20.81 6.26 2.82
N PHE A 310 20.56 7.42 2.20
CA PHE A 310 20.95 8.72 2.76
C PHE A 310 20.36 8.96 4.16
N TRP A 311 19.12 8.52 4.42
CA TRP A 311 18.46 8.68 5.71
C TRP A 311 18.69 7.52 6.69
N LEU A 312 18.97 6.31 6.18
CA LEU A 312 19.25 5.15 7.00
C LEU A 312 20.67 5.19 7.60
N LEU A 313 21.69 5.61 6.85
CA LEU A 313 23.07 5.61 7.36
C LEU A 313 23.26 6.44 8.65
N PRO A 314 22.63 7.63 8.79
CA PRO A 314 22.71 8.43 10.01
C PRO A 314 21.78 7.95 11.14
N HIS A 315 21.12 6.79 11.02
CA HIS A 315 20.16 6.26 12.01
C HIS A 315 18.94 7.18 12.24
N LYS A 316 18.54 7.97 11.25
CA LYS A 316 17.44 8.94 11.35
C LYS A 316 16.10 8.41 10.84
N TRP A 317 16.00 7.11 10.52
CA TRP A 317 14.79 6.55 9.94
C TRP A 317 13.58 6.63 10.87
N GLU A 318 13.76 6.46 12.19
CA GLU A 318 12.67 6.57 13.17
C GLU A 318 11.94 7.91 13.05
N SER A 319 12.67 9.02 12.89
CA SER A 319 12.06 10.35 12.67
C SER A 319 11.13 10.38 11.46
N ILE A 320 11.47 9.69 10.37
CA ILE A 320 10.65 9.62 9.16
C ILE A 320 9.48 8.65 9.35
N ALA A 321 9.73 7.51 10.00
CA ALA A 321 8.71 6.51 10.29
C ALA A 321 7.58 7.10 11.16
N TYR A 322 7.94 7.89 12.17
CA TYR A 322 7.01 8.53 13.11
C TYR A 322 6.42 9.86 12.62
N ALA A 323 7.07 10.57 11.67
CA ALA A 323 6.51 11.81 11.10
C ALA A 323 5.18 11.58 10.35
N GLY A 324 4.89 10.33 9.97
CA GLY A 324 3.68 9.97 9.25
C GLY A 324 3.67 10.47 7.79
N LEU A 325 2.80 9.90 6.97
CA LEU A 325 2.55 10.41 5.62
C LEU A 325 1.39 11.42 5.68
N SER A 326 1.42 12.43 4.83
CA SER A 326 0.25 13.31 4.65
C SER A 326 -0.77 12.64 3.71
N PRO A 327 -2.08 12.72 3.99
CA PRO A 327 -3.11 12.23 3.07
C PRO A 327 -3.37 13.17 1.88
N ILE A 328 -2.86 14.41 1.91
CA ILE A 328 -3.15 15.43 0.89
C ILE A 328 -2.79 14.96 -0.54
N PRO A 329 -1.60 14.38 -0.79
CA PRO A 329 -1.26 13.87 -2.13
C PRO A 329 -2.24 12.79 -2.60
N LEU A 330 -2.74 11.94 -1.70
CA LEU A 330 -3.69 10.89 -2.02
C LEU A 330 -5.07 11.44 -2.36
N ILE A 331 -5.58 12.40 -1.57
CA ILE A 331 -6.85 13.07 -1.84
C ILE A 331 -6.78 13.76 -3.21
N PHE A 332 -5.65 14.41 -3.51
CA PHE A 332 -5.46 15.09 -4.78
C PHE A 332 -5.41 14.10 -5.97
N LEU A 333 -4.55 13.08 -5.89
CA LEU A 333 -4.35 12.09 -6.96
C LEU A 333 -5.55 11.16 -7.15
N GLY A 334 -6.18 10.72 -6.06
CA GLY A 334 -7.27 9.76 -6.11
C GLY A 334 -8.66 10.37 -6.21
N GLY A 335 -8.84 11.61 -5.75
CA GLY A 335 -10.14 12.29 -5.72
C GLY A 335 -10.18 13.46 -6.67
N VAL A 336 -9.35 14.48 -6.43
CA VAL A 336 -9.43 15.77 -7.15
C VAL A 336 -9.13 15.62 -8.64
N ILE A 337 -8.03 14.95 -9.02
CA ILE A 337 -7.65 14.81 -10.44
C ILE A 337 -8.73 14.08 -11.26
N PRO A 338 -9.26 12.92 -10.84
CA PRO A 338 -10.36 12.26 -11.55
C PRO A 338 -11.61 13.14 -11.67
N LEU A 339 -11.97 13.87 -10.61
CA LEU A 339 -13.11 14.79 -10.63
C LEU A 339 -12.90 15.97 -11.59
N LEU A 340 -11.71 16.58 -11.60
CA LEU A 340 -11.35 17.63 -12.55
C LEU A 340 -11.43 17.10 -14.00
N CYS A 341 -10.95 15.89 -14.25
CA CYS A 341 -11.07 15.26 -15.56
C CYS A 341 -12.53 15.04 -15.98
N LEU A 342 -13.40 14.66 -15.04
CA LEU A 342 -14.83 14.52 -15.29
C LEU A 342 -15.51 15.85 -15.64
N ILE A 343 -15.16 16.93 -14.95
CA ILE A 343 -15.79 18.25 -15.15
C ILE A 343 -15.31 18.88 -16.46
N PHE A 344 -13.99 18.89 -16.70
CA PHE A 344 -13.40 19.72 -17.74
C PHE A 344 -13.16 19.02 -19.08
N VAL A 345 -13.15 17.68 -19.14
CA VAL A 345 -12.86 16.95 -20.39
C VAL A 345 -14.14 16.51 -21.09
N LYS A 346 -14.49 17.12 -22.23
CA LYS A 346 -15.67 16.70 -23.04
C LYS A 346 -15.44 15.34 -23.71
N LYS A 347 -16.50 14.51 -23.79
CA LYS A 347 -16.48 13.09 -24.19
C LYS A 347 -16.05 12.84 -25.65
N GLY A 348 -16.15 13.85 -26.54
CA GLY A 348 -16.09 13.66 -27.99
C GLY A 348 -14.82 14.14 -28.70
N ALA A 349 -13.65 14.13 -28.09
CA ALA A 349 -12.46 14.69 -28.77
C ALA A 349 -11.22 13.80 -28.78
N ARG A 350 -11.38 12.46 -28.71
CA ARG A 350 -10.33 11.50 -29.10
C ARG A 350 -10.76 10.03 -29.28
N SER A 351 -12.03 9.73 -29.62
CA SER A 351 -12.44 8.32 -29.82
C SER A 351 -12.23 7.79 -31.25
N ASP A 352 -11.97 8.65 -32.25
CA ASP A 352 -11.99 8.24 -33.67
C ASP A 352 -10.60 8.22 -34.35
N GLU A 353 -9.52 8.49 -33.63
CA GLU A 353 -8.16 8.42 -34.21
C GLU A 353 -7.41 7.21 -33.67
N LYS A 354 -7.87 6.04 -34.12
CA LYS A 354 -7.10 4.81 -34.37
C LYS A 354 -8.06 3.76 -34.93
N ALA A 355 -8.29 3.89 -36.23
CA ALA A 355 -8.69 2.76 -37.08
C ALA A 355 -7.61 1.67 -37.06
#